data_AF-A0A345S4Q7-F1
#
_entry.id   AF-A0A345S4Q7-F1
#
_cell.length_a   1.000
_cell.length_b   1.000
_cell.length_c   1.000
_cell.angle_alpha   90.00
_cell.angle_beta   90.00
_cell.angle_gamma   90.00
#
_symmetry.space_group_name_H-M   'P 1'
#
loop_
_entity.id
_entity.type
_entity.pdbx_description
1 polymer ?
#
loop_
_entity_poly.entity_id
_entity_poly.type
_entity_poly.pdbx_seq_one_letter_code
_entity_poly.pdbx_strand_id
1 'polypeptide(L)'
;MEATQVTIQGRLLGASEVKDFTSGHSTGQIQLSIGIRSLEGRFSQTNIKVDTVNISDFTTLFDEKVEITLDNVSINAYTSGNRGALSVKAKSAFIELV
;
A
#
# COMPACT_ATOMS: atom_id res chain seq x y z
N MET A 1 0.28 -9.97 -15.65
CA MET A 1 -0.77 -9.07 -16.20
C MET A 1 -0.26 -7.67 -16.00
N GLU A 2 -0.36 -6.82 -17.01
CA GLU A 2 0.09 -5.43 -16.94
C GLU A 2 -1.13 -4.51 -16.96
N ALA A 3 -1.12 -3.46 -16.15
CA ALA A 3 -2.10 -2.39 -16.13
C ALA A 3 -1.40 -1.05 -16.20
N THR A 4 -1.90 -0.14 -17.03
CA THR A 4 -1.32 1.20 -17.15
C THR A 4 -1.49 1.97 -15.84
N GLN A 5 -2.64 1.85 -15.20
CA GLN A 5 -2.98 2.59 -13.99
C GLN A 5 -3.92 1.78 -13.10
N VAL A 6 -3.73 1.87 -11.78
CA VAL A 6 -4.62 1.31 -10.76
C VAL A 6 -4.83 2.35 -9.66
N THR A 7 -6.09 2.58 -9.30
CA THR A 7 -6.46 3.56 -8.26
C THR A 7 -7.01 2.85 -7.02
N ILE A 8 -6.58 3.30 -5.83
CA ILE A 8 -7.01 2.78 -4.54
C ILE A 8 -7.49 3.97 -3.69
N GLN A 9 -8.73 3.94 -3.23
CA GLN A 9 -9.25 4.95 -2.30
C GLN A 9 -9.41 4.35 -0.91
N GLY A 10 -9.10 5.12 0.12
CA GLY A 10 -9.34 4.73 1.51
C GLY A 10 -8.87 5.78 2.50
N ARG A 11 -8.95 5.47 3.79
CA ARG A 11 -8.39 6.31 4.84
C ARG A 11 -6.96 5.88 5.14
N LEU A 12 -6.02 6.80 5.17
CA LEU A 12 -4.65 6.49 5.58
C LEU A 12 -4.59 6.34 7.10
N LEU A 13 -4.39 5.12 7.58
CA LEU A 13 -4.40 4.79 9.01
C LEU A 13 -3.03 4.94 9.66
N GLY A 14 -1.96 4.87 8.88
CA GLY A 14 -0.61 5.03 9.39
C GLY A 14 0.47 4.59 8.42
N ALA A 15 1.71 4.92 8.80
CA ALA A 15 2.93 4.56 8.09
C ALA A 15 3.97 3.99 9.07
N SER A 16 4.67 2.92 8.68
CA SER A 16 5.67 2.25 9.52
C SER A 16 6.85 1.73 8.72
N GLU A 17 8.06 1.78 9.28
CA GLU A 17 9.23 1.15 8.68
C GLU A 17 9.07 -0.37 8.59
N VAL A 18 9.42 -0.94 7.43
CA VAL A 18 9.49 -2.38 7.24
C VAL A 18 10.85 -2.86 7.74
N LYS A 19 10.84 -3.86 8.62
CA LYS A 19 12.04 -4.50 9.14
C LYS A 19 12.12 -5.94 8.66
N ASP A 20 13.32 -6.37 8.31
CA ASP A 20 13.59 -7.78 8.10
C ASP A 20 13.62 -8.46 9.48
N PHE A 21 12.73 -9.42 9.67
CA PHE A 21 12.59 -10.14 10.93
C PHE A 21 13.78 -11.07 11.23
N THR A 22 14.52 -11.48 10.19
CA THR A 22 15.66 -12.40 10.32
C THR A 22 16.92 -11.68 10.78
N SER A 23 17.16 -10.47 10.24
CA SER A 23 18.35 -9.67 10.53
C SER A 23 18.10 -8.51 11.51
N GLY A 24 16.84 -8.15 11.75
CA GLY A 24 16.46 -7.00 12.58
C GLY A 24 16.71 -5.64 11.92
N HIS A 25 17.27 -5.62 10.71
CA HIS A 25 17.58 -4.39 9.99
C HIS A 25 16.36 -3.80 9.28
N SER A 26 16.31 -2.47 9.20
CA SER A 26 15.32 -1.77 8.40
C SER A 26 15.58 -2.03 6.91
N THR A 27 14.55 -2.35 6.15
CA THR A 27 14.68 -2.62 4.71
C THR A 27 14.75 -1.33 3.88
N GLY A 28 14.62 -0.16 4.52
CA GLY A 28 14.51 1.14 3.84
C GLY A 28 13.15 1.37 3.18
N GLN A 29 12.19 0.46 3.36
CA GLN A 29 10.84 0.58 2.83
C GLN A 29 9.88 1.05 3.92
N ILE A 30 8.89 1.86 3.54
CA ILE A 30 7.79 2.26 4.41
C ILE A 30 6.53 1.48 4.01
N GLN A 31 5.82 0.98 5.00
CA GLN A 31 4.51 0.37 4.83
C GLN A 31 3.43 1.39 5.19
N LEU A 32 2.58 1.71 4.22
CA LEU A 32 1.35 2.48 4.39
C LEU A 32 0.18 1.52 4.64
N SER A 33 -0.65 1.84 5.62
CA SER A 33 -1.86 1.08 5.94
C SER A 33 -3.10 1.87 5.53
N ILE A 34 -3.84 1.36 4.55
CA ILE A 34 -5.06 2.00 4.03
C ILE A 34 -6.28 1.22 4.50
N GLY A 35 -7.19 1.89 5.19
CA GLY A 35 -8.44 1.33 5.67
C GLY A 35 -9.62 1.69 4.78
N ILE A 36 -10.46 0.72 4.47
CA ILE A 36 -11.70 0.91 3.72
C ILE A 36 -12.85 0.29 4.49
N ARG A 37 -13.98 0.99 4.57
CA ARG A 37 -15.25 0.39 5.01
C ARG A 37 -16.13 0.22 3.79
N SER A 38 -16.57 -1.01 3.53
CA SER A 38 -17.57 -1.27 2.51
C SER A 38 -18.90 -0.62 2.89
N LEU A 39 -19.78 -0.44 1.91
CA LEU A 39 -21.15 0.05 2.13
C LEU A 39 -21.94 -0.84 3.11
N GLU A 40 -21.57 -2.12 3.21
CA GLU A 40 -22.13 -3.10 4.16
C GLU A 40 -21.50 -3.03 5.57
N GLY A 41 -20.58 -2.09 5.80
CA GLY A 41 -19.91 -1.87 7.08
C GLY A 41 -18.71 -2.76 7.36
N ARG A 42 -18.33 -3.65 6.44
CA ARG A 42 -17.14 -4.51 6.59
C ARG A 42 -15.87 -3.66 6.44
N PHE A 43 -14.96 -3.79 7.39
CA PHE A 43 -13.66 -3.14 7.35
C PHE A 43 -12.63 -4.04 6.65
N SER A 44 -11.90 -3.47 5.70
CA SER A 44 -10.72 -4.08 5.09
C SER A 44 -9.53 -3.14 5.21
N GLN A 45 -8.34 -3.73 5.34
CA GLN A 45 -7.08 -3.00 5.37
C GLN A 45 -6.17 -3.53 4.27
N THR A 46 -5.58 -2.60 3.51
CA THR A 46 -4.58 -2.88 2.49
C THR A 46 -3.25 -2.27 2.91
N ASN A 47 -2.20 -3.08 2.93
CA ASN A 47 -0.85 -2.63 3.22
C ASN A 47 -0.07 -2.43 1.92
N ILE A 48 0.48 -1.24 1.73
CA ILE A 48 1.26 -0.87 0.54
C ILE A 48 2.69 -0.59 0.98
N LYS A 49 3.66 -1.25 0.36
CA LYS A 49 5.08 -0.98 0.60
C LYS A 49 5.57 0.01 -0.45
N VAL A 50 6.20 1.08 0.01
CA VAL A 50 6.75 2.15 -0.82
C VAL A 50 8.23 2.33 -0.49
N ASP A 51 9.01 2.53 -1.55
CA ASP A 51 10.45 2.74 -1.49
C ASP A 51 10.77 4.24 -1.54
N THR A 52 11.91 4.64 -0.99
CA THR A 52 12.49 5.99 -1.17
C THR A 52 11.65 7.13 -0.56
N VAL A 53 10.83 6.84 0.44
CA VAL A 53 9.99 7.82 1.16
C VAL A 53 10.20 7.70 2.66
N ASN A 54 9.91 8.77 3.41
CA ASN A 54 9.97 8.78 4.88
C ASN A 54 8.56 8.77 5.47
N ILE A 55 8.43 8.28 6.70
CA ILE A 55 7.15 8.34 7.45
C ILE A 55 6.64 9.78 7.58
N SER A 56 7.56 10.74 7.79
CA SER A 56 7.25 12.17 7.93
C SER A 56 6.41 12.71 6.77
N ASP A 57 6.64 12.18 5.57
CA ASP A 57 6.03 12.66 4.33
C ASP A 57 4.51 12.39 4.30
N PHE A 58 4.03 11.49 5.15
CA PHE A 58 2.62 11.06 5.21
C PHE A 58 1.89 11.51 6.48
N THR A 59 2.59 12.11 7.44
CA THR A 59 2.02 12.44 8.76
C THR A 59 0.82 13.37 8.69
N THR A 60 0.81 14.30 7.74
CA THR A 60 -0.29 15.25 7.49
C THR A 60 -1.51 14.61 6.83
N LEU A 61 -1.37 13.40 6.30
CA LEU A 61 -2.42 12.66 5.62
C LEU A 61 -3.06 11.60 6.53
N PHE A 62 -2.60 11.44 7.77
CA PHE A 62 -3.17 10.47 8.71
C PHE A 62 -4.62 10.81 9.05
N ASP A 63 -5.43 9.77 9.12
CA ASP A 63 -6.88 9.82 9.28
C ASP A 63 -7.65 10.52 8.14
N GLU A 64 -6.96 11.00 7.12
CA GLU A 64 -7.59 11.61 5.95
C GLU A 64 -7.99 10.57 4.91
N LYS A 65 -9.04 10.92 4.14
CA LYS A 65 -9.42 10.14 2.96
C LYS A 65 -8.47 10.50 1.83
N VAL A 66 -7.80 9.48 1.31
CA VAL A 66 -6.81 9.61 0.24
C VAL A 66 -7.17 8.74 -0.94
N GLU A 67 -6.73 9.19 -2.11
CA GLU A 67 -6.65 8.39 -3.33
C GLU A 67 -5.17 8.14 -3.65
N ILE A 68 -4.86 6.88 -3.95
CA ILE A 68 -3.53 6.43 -4.36
C ILE A 68 -3.62 5.93 -5.79
N THR A 69 -2.91 6.62 -6.68
CA THR A 69 -2.82 6.28 -8.10
C THR A 69 -1.48 5.62 -8.36
N LEU A 70 -1.52 4.37 -8.83
CA LEU A 70 -0.36 3.56 -9.17
C LEU A 70 -0.19 3.53 -10.68
N ASP A 71 1.00 3.91 -11.18
CA ASP A 71 1.30 3.91 -12.61
C ASP A 71 2.28 2.79 -13.00
N ASN A 72 2.10 2.26 -14.21
CA ASN A 72 2.86 1.15 -14.80
C ASN A 72 2.90 -0.05 -13.85
N VAL A 73 1.74 -0.67 -13.68
CA VAL A 73 1.49 -1.71 -12.69
C VAL A 73 1.66 -3.09 -13.29
N SER A 74 2.56 -3.88 -12.72
CA SER A 74 2.70 -5.31 -12.97
C SER A 74 2.00 -6.12 -11.89
N ILE A 75 1.16 -7.06 -12.31
CA ILE A 75 0.37 -7.93 -11.44
C ILE A 75 0.76 -9.37 -11.72
N ASN A 76 1.36 -10.00 -10.71
CA ASN A 76 1.90 -11.35 -10.78
C ASN A 76 1.15 -12.25 -9.79
N ALA A 77 0.56 -13.33 -10.30
CA ALA A 77 -0.04 -14.36 -9.46
C ALA A 77 1.03 -15.30 -8.92
N TYR A 78 0.90 -15.69 -7.66
CA TYR A 78 1.75 -16.70 -7.03
C TYR A 78 0.95 -17.49 -6.00
N THR A 79 1.43 -18.66 -5.65
CA THR A 79 0.86 -19.46 -4.57
C THR A 79 1.54 -19.10 -3.25
N SER A 80 0.73 -18.86 -2.22
CA SER A 80 1.19 -18.64 -0.85
C SER A 80 0.54 -19.69 0.05
N GLY A 81 1.28 -20.78 0.31
CA GLY A 81 0.73 -21.99 0.93
C GLY A 81 -0.41 -22.58 0.09
N ASN A 82 -1.59 -22.76 0.71
CA ASN A 82 -2.79 -23.28 0.05
C ASN A 82 -3.71 -22.18 -0.54
N ARG A 83 -3.20 -20.94 -0.70
CA ARG A 83 -3.98 -19.81 -1.22
C ARG A 83 -3.33 -19.23 -2.48
N GLY A 84 -4.16 -18.82 -3.44
CA GLY A 84 -3.72 -17.94 -4.52
C GLY A 84 -3.51 -16.53 -3.98
N ALA A 85 -2.40 -15.90 -4.36
CA ALA A 85 -2.05 -14.55 -3.99
C ALA A 85 -1.67 -13.74 -5.23
N LEU A 86 -1.86 -12.42 -5.15
CA LEU A 86 -1.47 -11.48 -6.19
C LEU A 86 -0.41 -10.53 -5.63
N SER A 87 0.69 -10.37 -6.36
CA SER A 87 1.71 -9.36 -6.11
C SER A 87 1.49 -8.23 -7.11
N VAL A 88 1.15 -7.05 -6.60
CA VAL A 88 0.97 -5.82 -7.39
C VAL A 88 2.19 -4.93 -7.16
N LYS A 89 2.91 -4.58 -8.23
CA LYS A 89 4.07 -3.67 -8.18
C LYS A 89 3.89 -2.56 -9.20
N ALA A 90 4.09 -1.33 -8.78
CA ALA A 90 3.98 -0.14 -9.62
C ALA A 90 5.35 0.52 -9.80
N LYS A 91 5.55 1.25 -10.91
CA LYS A 91 6.77 2.03 -11.13
C LYS A 91 6.75 3.32 -10.29
N SER A 92 5.59 3.92 -10.13
CA SER A 92 5.38 5.14 -9.36
C SER A 92 4.01 5.14 -8.71
N ALA A 93 3.87 5.93 -7.65
CA ALA A 93 2.61 6.16 -6.96
C ALA A 93 2.44 7.65 -6.67
N PHE A 94 1.22 8.14 -6.79
CA PHE A 94 0.81 9.49 -6.39
C PHE A 94 -0.30 9.38 -5.35
N ILE A 95 -0.28 10.26 -4.34
CA ILE A 95 -1.25 10.27 -3.25
C ILE A 95 -1.84 11.66 -3.12
N GLU A 96 -3.16 11.77 -3.10
CA GLU A 96 -3.89 13.02 -2.92
C GLU A 96 -5.07 12.89 -1.96
N LEU A 97 -5.50 14.02 -1.39
CA LEU A 97 -6.68 14.13 -0.53
C LEU A 97 -7.95 14.18 -1.38
N VAL A 98 -9.03 13.52 -0.91
CA VAL A 98 -10.33 13.43 -1.62
C VAL A 98 -11.51 13.73 -0.72
#